data_AF-A0A645H9H2-F1
#
_entry.id   AF-A0A645H9H2-F1
#
_cell.length_a   1.000
_cell.length_b   1.000
_cell.length_c   1.000
_cell.angle_alpha   90.00
_cell.angle_beta   90.00
_cell.angle_gamma   90.00
#
_symmetry.space_group_name_H-M   'P 1'
#
loop_
_entity.id
_entity.type
_entity.pdbx_description
1 polymer ?
#
loop_
_entity_poly.entity_id
_entity_poly.type
_entity_poly.pdbx_seq_one_letter_code
_entity_poly.pdbx_strand_id
1 'polypeptide(L)' 'MIRDDKNRAMLFELDKNIQSLKARHGESNEILSLLNLYHNLLREWSEI' A
#
# COMPACT_ATOMS: atom_id res chain seq x y z
N MET A 1 11.17 16.56 -6.06
CA MET A 1 9.87 16.41 -6.77
C MET A 1 9.75 15.10 -7.57
N ILE A 2 10.76 14.59 -8.29
CA ILE A 2 10.62 13.33 -9.07
C ILE A 2 10.68 12.03 -8.20
N ARG A 3 11.25 12.10 -6.98
CA ARG A 3 11.33 10.93 -6.07
C ARG A 3 9.97 10.55 -5.47
N ASP A 4 9.17 11.53 -5.05
CA ASP A 4 7.87 11.25 -4.41
C ASP A 4 6.83 10.74 -5.39
N ASP A 5 6.86 11.17 -6.65
CA ASP A 5 5.85 10.76 -7.64
C ASP A 5 5.98 9.29 -8.04
N LYS A 6 7.22 8.79 -8.19
CA LYS A 6 7.45 7.36 -8.44
C LYS A 6 7.06 6.50 -7.24
N ASN A 7 7.42 6.95 -6.05
CA ASN A 7 7.08 6.28 -4.79
C ASN A 7 5.56 6.26 -4.55
N ARG A 8 4.86 7.37 -4.81
CA ARG A 8 3.40 7.45 -4.78
C ARG A 8 2.75 6.53 -5.79
N ALA A 9 3.26 6.45 -7.01
CA ALA A 9 2.74 5.55 -8.04
C ALA A 9 2.83 4.08 -7.58
N MET A 10 3.96 3.69 -6.97
CA MET A 10 4.16 2.34 -6.47
C MET A 10 3.24 2.01 -5.27
N LEU A 11 3.05 2.96 -4.34
CA LEU A 11 2.08 2.81 -3.25
C LEU A 11 0.64 2.71 -3.75
N PHE A 12 0.28 3.48 -4.77
CA PHE A 12 -1.05 3.43 -5.37
C PHE A 12 -1.32 2.08 -6.03
N GLU A 13 -0.34 1.54 -6.76
CA GLU A 13 -0.46 0.20 -7.34
C GLU A 13 -0.58 -0.89 -6.26
N LEU A 14 0.19 -0.77 -5.17
CA LEU A 14 0.10 -1.67 -4.03
C LEU A 14 -1.30 -1.65 -3.38
N ASP A 15 -1.86 -0.46 -3.13
CA ASP A 15 -3.20 -0.31 -2.58
C ASP A 15 -4.27 -0.96 -3.48
N LYS A 16 -4.20 -0.74 -4.81
CA LYS A 16 -5.12 -1.41 -5.75
C LYS A 16 -5.02 -2.93 -5.69
N ASN A 17 -3.82 -3.47 -5.57
CA ASN A 17 -3.62 -4.91 -5.47
C ASN A 17 -4.17 -5.47 -4.15
N ILE A 18 -3.97 -4.78 -3.03
CA ILE A 18 -4.52 -5.15 -1.72
C ILE A 18 -6.05 -5.13 -1.75
N GLN A 19 -6.66 -4.09 -2.33
CA GLN A 19 -8.12 -4.00 -2.47
C GLN A 19 -8.68 -5.10 -3.38
N SER A 20 -8.00 -5.42 -4.48
CA SER A 20 -8.38 -6.51 -5.38
C SER A 20 -8.33 -7.87 -4.68
N LEU A 21 -7.26 -8.13 -3.91
CA LEU A 21 -7.14 -9.33 -3.08
C LEU A 21 -8.24 -9.39 -2.04
N LYS A 22 -8.56 -8.27 -1.38
CA LYS A 22 -9.64 -8.17 -0.38
C LYS A 22 -11.01 -8.47 -1.00
N ALA A 23 -11.27 -7.96 -2.20
CA ALA A 23 -12.52 -8.23 -2.92
C ALA A 23 -12.65 -9.71 -3.33
N ARG A 24 -11.54 -10.37 -3.68
CA ARG A 24 -11.54 -11.76 -4.15
C ARG A 24 -11.52 -12.79 -3.04
N HIS A 25 -10.79 -12.53 -1.96
CA HIS A 25 -10.53 -13.50 -0.89
C HIS A 25 -11.22 -13.13 0.43
N GLY A 26 -11.85 -11.95 0.53
CA GLY A 26 -12.43 -11.44 1.76
C GLY A 26 -11.39 -10.84 2.69
N GLU A 27 -11.77 -10.50 3.93
CA GLU A 27 -10.82 -10.06 4.95
C GLU A 27 -10.05 -11.25 5.51
N SER A 28 -8.72 -11.19 5.45
CA SER A 28 -7.81 -12.17 6.03
C SER A 28 -6.67 -11.49 6.78
N ASN A 29 -6.00 -12.25 7.66
CA ASN A 29 -4.86 -11.74 8.44
C ASN A 29 -3.70 -11.31 7.54
N GLU A 30 -3.51 -11.97 6.39
CA GLU A 30 -2.50 -11.61 5.39
C GLU A 30 -2.82 -10.26 4.75
N ILE A 31 -4.10 -9.98 4.45
CA ILE A 31 -4.52 -8.69 3.92
C ILE A 31 -4.28 -7.57 4.95
N LEU A 32 -4.62 -7.81 6.21
CA LEU A 32 -4.30 -6.88 7.30
C LEU A 32 -2.79 -6.63 7.42
N SER A 33 -1.97 -7.68 7.29
CA SER A 33 -0.51 -7.56 7.29
C SER A 33 0.01 -6.71 6.12
N LEU A 34 -0.53 -6.93 4.90
CA LEU A 34 -0.20 -6.13 3.72
C LEU A 34 -0.64 -4.66 3.87
N LEU A 35 -1.80 -4.42 4.48
CA LEU A 35 -2.30 -3.07 4.75
C LEU A 35 -1.41 -2.34 5.77
N ASN A 36 -0.96 -3.04 6.81
CA ASN A 36 0.01 -2.51 7.77
C ASN A 36 1.36 -2.18 7.10
N LEU A 37 1.84 -3.04 6.19
CA LEU A 37 3.05 -2.78 5.42
C LEU A 37 2.90 -1.55 4.53
N TYR A 38 1.76 -1.40 3.84
CA TYR A 38 1.43 -0.20 3.06
C TYR A 38 1.50 1.07 3.92
N HIS A 39 0.90 1.06 5.13
CA HIS A 39 0.94 2.21 6.03
C HIS A 39 2.33 2.53 6.56
N ASN A 40 3.17 1.51 6.79
CA ASN A 40 4.56 1.73 7.20
C ASN A 40 5.37 2.39 6.08
N LEU A 41 5.25 1.89 4.84
CA LEU A 41 5.90 2.50 3.68
C LEU A 41 5.40 3.93 3.42
N LEU A 42 4.09 4.16 3.59
CA LEU A 42 3.51 5.49 3.49
C LEU A 42 4.11 6.45 4.51
N ARG A 43 4.31 6.01 5.78
CA ARG A 43 4.95 6.85 6.80
C ARG A 43 6.41 7.15 6.47
N GLU A 44 7.21 6.13 6.14
CA GLU A 44 8.63 6.32 5.81
C GLU A 44 8.83 7.31 4.66
N TRP A 45 7.94 7.30 3.67
CA TRP A 45 8.03 8.20 2.52
C TRP A 45 7.26 9.51 2.71
N SER A 46 6.46 9.60 3.76
CA SER A 46 5.73 10.81 4.17
C SER A 46 6.44 11.56 5.29
N GLU A 47 7.64 11.14 5.72
CA GLU A 47 8.56 11.99 6.50
C GLU A 47 8.94 13.21 5.63
N ILE A 48 8.07 14.22 5.70
CA ILE A 48 8.22 15.59 5.20
C ILE A 48 8.64 16.46 6.38
#